data_AF-A0A2D5TVX7-F1
#
_entry.id   AF-A0A2D5TVX7-F1
#
_cell.length_a   1.000
_cell.length_b   1.000
_cell.length_c   1.000
_cell.angle_alpha   90.00
_cell.angle_beta   90.00
_cell.angle_gamma   90.00
#
_symmetry.space_group_name_H-M   'P 1'
#
loop_
_entity.id
_entity.type
_entity.pdbx_description
1 polymer ?
#
loop_
_entity_poly.entity_id
_entity_poly.type
_entity_poly.pdbx_seq_one_letter_code
_entity_poly.pdbx_strand_id
1 'polypeptide(L)'
;MNKMEFEIEPVWQSRFQKTFLAGTGREEALHFCSIKVDSVPDTLESEGISLCKHWLEQDDFPRDGILLLHLERKRKEFWNTNQVCVYHQLYEFETKNIDQWIRGCTWKGESETSEWISLIESVDSKPLECIAKHFGAAIVSPDEPLRLEELKIPKPWGHEGWYTGVEKRGVASVFDHFGCTELPYALGLFPEKLLNGHDKKLILLKTLNPLSEAVMGDLYLEMHEKKREVYVVTALDPEAWPSGTGRILAGLNSKVKDRYHDRFGASWREPLLLDFQEQIQEYEITRRKMDQLLDQLKEQLGISGEEEITPQQLADLENKLPQELRKEEALLREKAYSFIASVPVKLGDVVTFPAMQIHSLQHGIRVIEFQTPHYERLIVMFAQKVLTQDHWDTERAIRLLNTEPYQLPEPVSLIKENGFIEERIVDFPDFTVERIQMVKTISKEFCCEGNYHLLICVSGVAHLESESGKINELLPGPAFLLAAGTRSYRISNKVSETLIFLRAVPVKNTMGAQD
;
A
#
# COMPACT_ATOMS: atom_id res chain seq x y z
N MET A 1 -18.73 25.82 -13.66
CA MET A 1 -17.60 26.44 -14.37
C MET A 1 -17.56 27.92 -14.00
N ASN A 2 -16.92 28.26 -12.89
CA ASN A 2 -16.40 29.61 -12.68
C ASN A 2 -14.97 29.60 -13.21
N LYS A 3 -14.63 30.51 -14.13
CA LYS A 3 -13.25 30.86 -14.42
C LYS A 3 -12.66 31.38 -13.10
N MET A 4 -11.79 30.61 -12.46
CA MET A 4 -10.84 31.20 -11.52
C MET A 4 -9.88 32.03 -12.35
N GLU A 5 -10.06 33.34 -12.35
CA GLU A 5 -8.98 34.27 -12.68
C GLU A 5 -7.88 34.06 -11.63
N PHE A 6 -6.85 33.33 -12.00
CA PHE A 6 -5.65 33.17 -11.19
C PHE A 6 -4.80 34.43 -11.33
N GLU A 7 -4.67 35.22 -10.27
CA GLU A 7 -3.56 36.15 -10.14
C GLU A 7 -2.28 35.34 -9.87
N ILE A 8 -1.58 35.00 -10.95
CA ILE A 8 -0.34 34.21 -10.93
C ILE A 8 0.80 34.98 -10.24
N GLU A 9 0.67 36.28 -9.94
CA GLU A 9 1.83 37.12 -9.68
C GLU A 9 2.51 37.14 -8.28
N PRO A 10 1.99 36.62 -7.15
CA PRO A 10 2.78 36.68 -5.90
C PRO A 10 3.46 35.35 -5.46
N VAL A 11 3.41 34.25 -6.22
CA VAL A 11 3.92 32.93 -5.74
C VAL A 11 5.37 32.60 -6.18
N TRP A 12 5.96 33.36 -7.10
CA TRP A 12 7.24 33.00 -7.75
C TRP A 12 8.43 33.81 -7.23
N GLN A 13 9.56 33.13 -7.02
CA GLN A 13 10.83 33.82 -6.73
C GLN A 13 11.60 34.19 -8.00
N SER A 14 11.63 33.28 -9.00
CA SER A 14 12.42 33.48 -10.23
C SER A 14 11.98 32.54 -11.36
N ARG A 15 12.20 32.99 -12.60
CA ARG A 15 11.91 32.28 -13.84
C ARG A 15 13.13 32.30 -14.75
N PHE A 16 13.43 31.17 -15.39
CA PHE A 16 14.46 31.06 -16.42
C PHE A 16 13.91 30.34 -17.66
N GLN A 17 14.29 30.78 -18.86
CA GLN A 17 13.84 30.20 -20.14
C GLN A 17 15.00 30.02 -21.12
N LYS A 18 14.96 28.95 -21.91
CA LYS A 18 15.90 28.70 -23.00
C LYS A 18 15.25 27.87 -24.11
N THR A 19 15.49 28.25 -25.36
CA THR A 19 15.06 27.49 -26.54
C THR A 19 16.29 26.90 -27.24
N PHE A 20 16.25 25.60 -27.49
CA PHE A 20 17.22 24.87 -28.30
C PHE A 20 16.55 24.60 -29.66
N LEU A 21 17.12 25.13 -30.74
CA LEU A 21 16.53 25.04 -32.07
C LEU A 21 16.73 23.66 -32.69
N ALA A 22 15.83 23.28 -33.60
CA ALA A 22 15.99 22.08 -34.43
C ALA A 22 17.15 22.25 -35.42
N GLY A 23 17.86 21.15 -35.72
CA GLY A 23 19.13 21.18 -36.46
C GLY A 23 20.30 21.53 -35.53
N THR A 24 21.54 21.19 -35.94
CA THR A 24 22.75 21.17 -35.06
C THR A 24 22.78 20.04 -34.02
N GLY A 25 22.29 18.85 -34.38
CA GLY A 25 22.34 17.64 -33.54
C GLY A 25 21.00 17.24 -32.93
N ARG A 26 20.01 18.14 -32.89
CA ARG A 26 18.63 17.83 -32.42
C ARG A 26 17.65 17.65 -33.57
N GLU A 27 16.76 16.67 -33.41
CA GLU A 27 15.67 16.39 -34.35
C GLU A 27 14.55 17.43 -34.27
N GLU A 28 14.22 17.90 -33.07
CA GLU A 28 13.11 18.84 -32.82
C GLU A 28 13.56 20.03 -31.96
N ALA A 29 12.79 21.12 -32.00
CA ALA A 29 13.01 22.26 -31.12
C ALA A 29 12.62 21.89 -29.68
N LEU A 30 13.42 22.31 -28.71
CA LEU A 30 13.18 22.08 -27.29
C LEU A 30 13.06 23.41 -26.57
N HIS A 31 11.94 23.61 -25.89
CA HIS A 31 11.69 24.75 -25.03
C HIS A 31 11.85 24.32 -23.58
N PHE A 32 12.77 24.94 -22.85
CA PHE A 32 12.97 24.67 -21.43
C PHE A 32 12.57 25.88 -20.61
N CYS A 33 11.81 25.65 -19.55
CA CYS A 33 11.56 26.65 -18.54
C CYS A 33 11.70 26.09 -17.13
N SER A 34 12.32 26.87 -16.25
CA SER A 34 12.52 26.55 -14.84
C SER A 34 11.87 27.62 -13.97
N ILE A 35 11.11 27.18 -12.97
CA ILE A 35 10.43 28.05 -12.02
C ILE A 35 10.77 27.62 -10.60
N LYS A 36 11.09 28.59 -9.74
CA LYS A 36 11.14 28.39 -8.29
C LYS A 36 9.82 28.83 -7.67
N VAL A 37 9.13 27.88 -7.05
CA VAL A 37 7.83 28.08 -6.39
C VAL A 37 8.04 28.18 -4.89
N ASP A 38 7.64 29.30 -4.28
CA ASP A 38 7.91 29.55 -2.87
C ASP A 38 6.83 29.03 -1.91
N SER A 39 5.70 28.58 -2.45
CA SER A 39 4.64 27.96 -1.66
C SER A 39 5.07 26.59 -1.14
N VAL A 40 4.68 26.29 0.10
CA VAL A 40 4.70 24.93 0.66
C VAL A 40 3.26 24.40 0.61
N PRO A 41 2.79 23.83 -0.51
CA PRO A 41 1.46 23.26 -0.56
C PRO A 41 1.36 22.04 0.39
N ASP A 42 0.27 21.99 1.16
CA ASP A 42 -0.06 20.85 2.05
C ASP A 42 -0.72 19.69 1.27
N THR A 43 -1.14 19.90 0.01
CA THR A 43 -1.94 18.95 -0.79
C THR A 43 -1.25 18.54 -2.10
N LEU A 44 -1.76 17.48 -2.72
CA LEU A 44 -1.37 16.94 -4.04
C LEU A 44 -1.91 17.79 -5.21
N GLU A 45 -2.09 19.10 -5.07
CA GLU A 45 -2.73 19.90 -6.13
C GLU A 45 -1.76 20.20 -7.29
N SER A 46 -2.04 19.66 -8.48
CA SER A 46 -1.20 19.87 -9.67
C SER A 46 -1.44 21.22 -10.31
N GLU A 47 -0.77 22.22 -9.76
CA GLU A 47 -0.55 23.48 -10.45
C GLU A 47 0.28 23.27 -11.73
N GLY A 48 1.16 22.26 -11.78
CA GLY A 48 2.12 22.04 -12.88
C GLY A 48 1.50 21.95 -14.29
N ILE A 49 0.46 21.13 -14.47
CA ILE A 49 -0.23 21.02 -15.77
C ILE A 49 -0.94 22.34 -16.11
N SER A 50 -1.66 22.93 -15.15
CA SER A 50 -2.39 24.19 -15.34
C SER A 50 -1.46 25.34 -15.72
N LEU A 51 -0.27 25.40 -15.11
CA LEU A 51 0.79 26.36 -15.44
C LEU A 51 1.30 26.17 -16.87
N CYS A 52 1.55 24.92 -17.29
CA CYS A 52 1.92 24.63 -18.68
C CYS A 52 0.86 25.11 -19.67
N LYS A 53 -0.42 24.78 -19.42
CA LYS A 53 -1.52 25.19 -20.30
C LYS A 53 -1.60 26.71 -20.40
N HIS A 54 -1.51 27.39 -19.26
CA HIS A 54 -1.50 28.86 -19.21
C HIS A 54 -0.36 29.46 -20.04
N TRP A 55 0.85 28.90 -19.98
CA TRP A 55 2.00 29.43 -20.72
C TRP A 55 1.98 29.15 -22.21
N LEU A 56 1.51 27.98 -22.63
CA LEU A 56 1.32 27.68 -24.05
C LEU A 56 0.30 28.63 -24.67
N GLU A 57 -0.66 29.14 -23.89
CA GLU A 57 -1.62 30.15 -24.33
C GLU A 57 -1.06 31.58 -24.34
N GLN A 58 -0.16 31.95 -23.42
CA GLN A 58 0.32 33.33 -23.28
C GLN A 58 1.57 33.68 -24.11
N ASP A 59 2.54 32.77 -24.22
CA ASP A 59 3.89 33.11 -24.71
C ASP A 59 4.11 32.81 -26.22
N ASP A 60 3.04 32.53 -26.98
CA ASP A 60 3.06 32.18 -28.42
C ASP A 60 4.15 31.16 -28.77
N PHE A 61 4.28 30.12 -27.93
CA PHE A 61 5.29 29.08 -28.11
C PHE A 61 5.13 28.38 -29.48
N PRO A 62 6.24 28.11 -30.19
CA PRO A 62 6.19 27.35 -31.43
C PRO A 62 5.48 26.01 -31.22
N ARG A 63 4.47 25.76 -32.05
CA ARG A 63 3.66 24.54 -32.01
C ARG A 63 4.36 23.32 -32.62
N ASP A 64 5.67 23.39 -32.84
CA ASP A 64 6.48 22.32 -33.42
C ASP A 64 7.70 22.06 -32.52
N GLY A 65 7.54 21.20 -31.51
CA GLY A 65 8.64 20.79 -30.63
C GLY A 65 8.20 20.21 -29.28
N ILE A 66 9.15 20.14 -28.36
CA ILE A 66 8.98 19.63 -26.99
C ILE A 66 9.07 20.79 -25.99
N LEU A 67 8.18 20.81 -25.00
CA LEU A 67 8.27 21.69 -23.84
C LEU A 67 8.69 20.89 -22.60
N LEU A 68 9.76 21.34 -21.96
CA LEU A 68 10.19 20.91 -20.63
C LEU A 68 9.88 21.99 -19.60
N LEU A 69 9.00 21.67 -18.65
CA LEU A 69 8.74 22.53 -17.51
C LEU A 69 9.36 21.93 -16.25
N HIS A 70 10.30 22.65 -15.66
CA HIS A 70 10.89 22.36 -14.36
C HIS A 70 10.28 23.25 -13.28
N LEU A 71 9.87 22.62 -12.17
CA LEU A 71 9.39 23.29 -10.96
C LEU A 71 10.24 22.85 -9.76
N GLU A 72 10.91 23.79 -9.11
CA GLU A 72 11.49 23.61 -7.77
C GLU A 72 10.43 23.98 -6.74
N ARG A 73 10.18 23.08 -5.79
CA ARG A 73 9.10 23.17 -4.81
C ARG A 73 9.57 22.74 -3.43
N LYS A 74 8.78 23.09 -2.43
CA LYS A 74 8.95 22.66 -1.04
C LYS A 74 7.70 21.91 -0.59
N ARG A 75 7.86 20.83 0.17
CA ARG A 75 6.75 20.08 0.76
C ARG A 75 7.05 19.75 2.21
N LYS A 76 6.04 19.79 3.06
CA LYS A 76 6.12 19.24 4.41
C LYS A 76 5.80 17.75 4.38
N GLU A 77 6.76 16.93 4.76
CA GLU A 77 6.63 15.47 4.75
C GLU A 77 6.09 14.99 6.10
N PHE A 78 4.79 14.64 6.15
CA PHE A 78 4.18 14.13 7.39
C PHE A 78 4.84 12.82 7.88
N TRP A 79 5.40 12.03 6.95
CA TRP A 79 6.14 10.81 7.25
C TRP A 79 7.56 11.10 7.77
N ASN A 80 8.19 12.19 7.38
CA ASN A 80 9.56 12.51 7.81
C ASN A 80 9.58 13.58 8.90
N THR A 81 8.88 13.32 10.02
CA THR A 81 8.82 14.24 11.19
C THR A 81 8.38 15.66 10.86
N ASN A 82 7.54 15.83 9.83
CA ASN A 82 7.09 17.15 9.37
C ASN A 82 8.24 18.06 8.88
N GLN A 83 9.36 17.47 8.44
CA GLN A 83 10.44 18.20 7.79
C GLN A 83 10.00 18.78 6.45
N VAL A 84 10.56 19.95 6.12
CA VAL A 84 10.38 20.57 4.81
C VAL A 84 11.43 19.98 3.87
N CYS A 85 10.98 19.32 2.83
CA CYS A 85 11.80 18.76 1.77
C CYS A 85 11.73 19.66 0.53
N VAL A 86 12.90 20.00 -0.02
CA VAL A 86 13.01 20.59 -1.37
C VAL A 86 12.99 19.46 -2.38
N TYR A 87 12.16 19.62 -3.41
CA TYR A 87 12.04 18.65 -4.50
C TYR A 87 11.82 19.36 -5.83
N HIS A 88 12.12 18.64 -6.89
CA HIS A 88 12.10 19.11 -8.26
C HIS A 88 11.16 18.24 -9.09
N GLN A 89 10.29 18.86 -9.87
CA GLN A 89 9.44 18.17 -10.83
C GLN A 89 9.83 18.63 -12.23
N LEU A 90 10.05 17.68 -13.13
CA LEU A 90 10.23 17.96 -14.55
C LEU A 90 9.11 17.30 -15.33
N TYR A 91 8.44 18.11 -16.14
CA TYR A 91 7.38 17.67 -17.04
C TYR A 91 7.84 17.81 -18.49
N GLU A 92 7.46 16.87 -19.33
CA GLU A 92 7.65 16.90 -20.77
C GLU A 92 6.28 16.90 -21.48
N PHE A 93 6.13 17.75 -22.49
CA PHE A 93 4.92 17.88 -23.30
C PHE A 93 5.25 18.00 -24.79
N GLU A 94 4.37 17.49 -25.65
CA GLU A 94 4.36 17.80 -27.07
C GLU A 94 3.62 19.12 -27.32
N THR A 95 4.25 20.11 -27.96
CA THR A 95 3.64 21.45 -28.12
C THR A 95 2.47 21.50 -29.11
N LYS A 96 2.33 20.49 -29.97
CA LYS A 96 1.20 20.32 -30.91
C LYS A 96 -0.09 19.95 -30.21
N ASN A 97 0.03 19.08 -29.23
CA ASN A 97 -1.08 18.51 -28.52
C ASN A 97 -0.66 18.36 -27.06
N ILE A 98 -1.00 19.37 -26.26
CA ILE A 98 -0.59 19.48 -24.86
C ILE A 98 -1.19 18.37 -24.00
N ASP A 99 -2.21 17.68 -24.51
CA ASP A 99 -2.82 16.52 -23.86
C ASP A 99 -2.14 15.19 -24.26
N GLN A 100 -1.19 15.23 -25.20
CA GLN A 100 -0.42 14.10 -25.74
C GLN A 100 1.02 14.13 -25.19
N TRP A 101 1.56 12.95 -24.83
CA TRP A 101 2.90 12.74 -24.25
C TRP A 101 3.13 13.48 -22.94
N ILE A 102 2.15 13.40 -22.03
CA ILE A 102 2.31 13.95 -20.69
C ILE A 102 3.06 12.92 -19.84
N ARG A 103 4.34 13.20 -19.58
CA ARG A 103 5.18 12.43 -18.66
C ARG A 103 6.10 13.33 -17.86
N GLY A 104 6.62 12.83 -16.76
CA GLY A 104 7.51 13.60 -15.90
C GLY A 104 8.22 12.77 -14.87
N CYS A 105 9.23 13.35 -14.23
CA CYS A 105 9.95 12.72 -13.13
C CYS A 105 10.04 13.68 -11.94
N THR A 106 10.30 13.12 -10.76
CA THR A 106 10.47 13.91 -9.54
C THR A 106 11.64 13.37 -8.73
N TRP A 107 12.48 14.28 -8.25
CA TRP A 107 13.62 13.98 -7.39
C TRP A 107 13.71 14.97 -6.24
N LYS A 108 14.45 14.58 -5.19
CA LYS A 108 14.66 15.39 -3.98
C LYS A 108 16.04 16.02 -3.97
N GLY A 109 16.19 17.02 -3.11
CA GLY A 109 17.46 17.70 -2.86
C GLY A 109 17.49 19.08 -3.48
N GLU A 110 18.56 19.81 -3.19
CA GLU A 110 18.86 21.07 -3.86
C GLU A 110 19.61 20.78 -5.15
N SER A 111 19.37 21.61 -6.17
CA SER A 111 20.30 21.69 -7.30
C SER A 111 20.16 23.01 -8.07
N GLU A 112 21.22 23.29 -8.81
CA GLU A 112 21.40 24.48 -9.61
C GLU A 112 20.86 24.30 -11.03
N THR A 113 20.22 25.35 -11.54
CA THR A 113 19.68 25.38 -12.91
C THR A 113 20.75 25.13 -13.98
N SER A 114 22.02 25.45 -13.70
CA SER A 114 23.17 25.20 -14.56
C SER A 114 23.44 23.70 -14.81
N GLU A 115 23.24 22.85 -13.80
CA GLU A 115 23.49 21.40 -13.88
C GLU A 115 22.58 20.78 -14.94
N TRP A 116 21.27 20.99 -14.84
CA TRP A 116 20.33 20.41 -15.79
C TRP A 116 20.42 21.00 -17.19
N ILE A 117 20.75 22.29 -17.35
CA ILE A 117 20.96 22.89 -18.67
C ILE A 117 22.10 22.17 -19.39
N SER A 118 23.18 21.87 -18.68
CA SER A 118 24.31 21.13 -19.25
C SER A 118 23.92 19.72 -19.68
N LEU A 119 23.08 19.04 -18.88
CA LEU A 119 22.54 17.73 -19.22
C LEU A 119 21.66 17.81 -20.46
N ILE A 120 20.71 18.76 -20.49
CA ILE A 120 19.82 18.99 -21.64
C ILE A 120 20.67 19.24 -22.88
N GLU A 121 21.63 20.16 -22.84
CA GLU A 121 22.52 20.51 -23.96
C GLU A 121 23.26 19.31 -24.54
N SER A 122 23.67 18.38 -23.69
CA SER A 122 24.49 17.23 -24.06
C SER A 122 23.73 16.08 -24.74
N VAL A 123 22.38 16.13 -24.80
CA VAL A 123 21.56 15.03 -25.36
C VAL A 123 20.67 15.46 -26.51
N ASP A 124 20.69 14.67 -27.59
CA ASP A 124 20.11 15.05 -28.88
C ASP A 124 18.58 14.86 -28.97
N SER A 125 18.00 13.84 -28.32
CA SER A 125 16.58 13.49 -28.56
C SER A 125 15.73 13.16 -27.32
N LYS A 126 16.33 12.94 -26.14
CA LYS A 126 15.59 12.45 -24.96
C LYS A 126 16.00 13.12 -23.63
N PRO A 127 15.73 14.42 -23.47
CA PRO A 127 16.19 15.17 -22.31
C PRO A 127 15.55 14.71 -20.99
N LEU A 128 14.26 14.34 -20.95
CA LEU A 128 13.63 13.81 -19.73
C LEU A 128 14.29 12.51 -19.27
N GLU A 129 14.57 11.59 -20.19
CA GLU A 129 15.23 10.30 -19.90
C GLU A 129 16.66 10.50 -19.37
N CYS A 130 17.39 11.48 -19.92
CA CYS A 130 18.72 11.84 -19.44
C CYS A 130 18.69 12.35 -17.99
N ILE A 131 17.77 13.27 -17.69
CA ILE A 131 17.59 13.84 -16.36
C ILE A 131 17.13 12.76 -15.38
N ALA A 132 16.10 11.98 -15.72
CA ALA A 132 15.61 10.88 -14.90
C ALA A 132 16.72 9.90 -14.54
N LYS A 133 17.55 9.52 -15.52
CA LYS A 133 18.72 8.66 -15.30
C LYS A 133 19.76 9.28 -14.37
N HIS A 134 20.04 10.58 -14.51
CA HIS A 134 21.03 11.27 -13.69
C HIS A 134 20.58 11.35 -12.22
N PHE A 135 19.30 11.61 -11.96
CA PHE A 135 18.76 11.67 -10.59
C PHE A 135 18.30 10.31 -10.04
N GLY A 136 18.35 9.25 -10.84
CA GLY A 136 17.78 7.95 -10.45
C GLY A 136 16.28 8.04 -10.15
N ALA A 137 15.55 8.89 -10.89
CA ALA A 137 14.13 9.13 -10.69
C ALA A 137 13.29 8.32 -11.70
N ALA A 138 12.12 7.85 -11.28
CA ALA A 138 11.19 7.19 -12.17
C ALA A 138 10.47 8.22 -13.06
N ILE A 139 10.27 7.86 -14.33
CA ILE A 139 9.38 8.56 -15.24
C ILE A 139 7.97 8.03 -15.05
N VAL A 140 7.07 8.95 -14.66
CA VAL A 140 5.64 8.70 -14.52
C VAL A 140 4.94 9.21 -15.77
N SER A 141 4.00 8.43 -16.29
CA SER A 141 3.04 8.86 -17.31
C SER A 141 1.66 8.33 -16.93
N PRO A 142 0.59 9.13 -17.07
CA PRO A 142 -0.77 8.64 -16.89
C PRO A 142 -1.21 7.60 -17.95
N ASP A 143 -0.48 7.50 -19.06
CA ASP A 143 -0.80 6.58 -20.16
C ASP A 143 -0.14 5.20 -19.97
N GLU A 144 0.71 5.06 -18.94
CA GLU A 144 1.46 3.84 -18.66
C GLU A 144 1.17 3.31 -17.25
N PRO A 145 1.23 1.97 -17.05
CA PRO A 145 1.15 1.38 -15.72
C PRO A 145 2.35 1.80 -14.85
N LEU A 146 2.07 2.24 -13.63
CA LEU A 146 3.10 2.57 -12.64
C LEU A 146 3.48 1.28 -11.90
N ARG A 147 4.72 0.83 -12.05
CA ARG A 147 5.24 -0.35 -11.34
C ARG A 147 5.52 0.01 -9.88
N LEU A 148 5.01 -0.81 -8.98
CA LEU A 148 5.19 -0.74 -7.53
C LEU A 148 5.98 -1.97 -7.08
N GLU A 149 7.00 -1.76 -6.25
CA GLU A 149 7.77 -2.85 -5.64
C GLU A 149 7.55 -2.89 -4.12
N GLU A 150 7.82 -4.06 -3.55
CA GLU A 150 7.61 -4.31 -2.13
C GLU A 150 8.64 -3.53 -1.28
N LEU A 151 8.15 -2.58 -0.47
CA LEU A 151 8.92 -1.99 0.62
C LEU A 151 8.73 -2.83 1.89
N LYS A 152 9.79 -3.51 2.34
CA LYS A 152 9.74 -4.35 3.55
C LYS A 152 9.82 -3.51 4.82
N ILE A 153 8.78 -3.58 5.64
CA ILE A 153 8.70 -2.96 6.96
C ILE A 153 8.82 -4.06 8.03
N PRO A 154 9.93 -4.09 8.79
CA PRO A 154 10.16 -5.14 9.78
C PRO A 154 9.11 -5.12 10.90
N LYS A 155 8.78 -6.30 11.40
CA LYS A 155 7.83 -6.52 12.51
C LYS A 155 8.37 -7.63 13.42
N PRO A 156 7.99 -7.66 14.71
CA PRO A 156 8.37 -8.75 15.61
C PRO A 156 7.99 -10.13 15.07
N TRP A 157 6.89 -10.21 14.31
CA TRP A 157 6.36 -11.44 13.73
C TRP A 157 6.83 -11.75 12.30
N GLY A 158 7.72 -10.93 11.71
CA GLY A 158 8.14 -11.07 10.31
C GLY A 158 8.28 -9.71 9.64
N HIS A 159 7.50 -9.45 8.58
CA HIS A 159 7.42 -8.12 7.98
C HIS A 159 6.10 -7.87 7.25
N GLU A 160 5.74 -6.60 7.12
CA GLU A 160 4.78 -6.14 6.12
C GLU A 160 5.55 -5.78 4.85
N GLY A 161 5.03 -6.11 3.66
CA GLY A 161 5.53 -5.60 2.40
C GLY A 161 4.57 -4.54 1.84
N TRP A 162 4.99 -3.29 1.74
CA TRP A 162 4.12 -2.17 1.33
C TRP A 162 4.30 -1.84 -0.14
N TYR A 163 3.18 -1.68 -0.85
CA TYR A 163 3.15 -1.23 -2.25
C TYR A 163 2.58 0.17 -2.40
N THR A 164 1.65 0.55 -1.51
CA THR A 164 1.05 1.90 -1.49
C THR A 164 1.12 2.57 -0.11
N GLY A 165 1.83 1.96 0.85
CA GLY A 165 1.95 2.47 2.23
C GLY A 165 2.87 3.69 2.34
N VAL A 166 2.45 4.70 3.11
CA VAL A 166 3.21 5.92 3.38
C VAL A 166 3.06 6.29 4.86
N GLU A 167 4.09 6.01 5.67
CA GLU A 167 4.15 6.37 7.08
C GLU A 167 5.58 6.74 7.50
N LYS A 168 5.76 7.14 8.76
CA LYS A 168 7.09 7.40 9.36
C LYS A 168 8.08 6.23 9.23
N ARG A 169 7.58 5.00 9.20
CA ARG A 169 8.40 3.79 9.08
C ARG A 169 8.92 3.52 7.67
N GLY A 170 8.31 4.13 6.65
CA GLY A 170 8.68 3.91 5.27
C GLY A 170 7.68 4.48 4.28
N VAL A 171 8.16 4.76 3.06
CA VAL A 171 7.38 5.36 1.97
C VAL A 171 7.54 4.48 0.74
N ALA A 172 6.44 3.89 0.27
CA ALA A 172 6.43 3.12 -0.97
C ALA A 172 6.84 3.99 -2.16
N SER A 173 7.33 3.36 -3.24
CA SER A 173 7.87 4.05 -4.41
C SER A 173 7.33 3.47 -5.72
N VAL A 174 7.34 4.31 -6.75
CA VAL A 174 7.17 3.92 -8.15
C VAL A 174 8.54 3.66 -8.75
N PHE A 175 8.63 2.64 -9.60
CA PHE A 175 9.88 2.18 -10.22
C PHE A 175 9.77 2.14 -11.73
N ASP A 176 10.87 2.45 -12.40
CA ASP A 176 11.08 2.13 -13.79
C ASP A 176 12.57 1.76 -14.02
N HIS A 177 13.02 1.76 -15.28
CA HIS A 177 14.41 1.43 -15.59
C HIS A 177 15.40 2.60 -15.41
N PHE A 178 14.92 3.81 -15.11
CA PHE A 178 15.75 4.99 -14.82
C PHE A 178 15.98 5.12 -13.31
N GLY A 179 15.00 4.75 -12.50
CA GLY A 179 15.18 4.64 -11.06
C GLY A 179 13.87 4.53 -10.29
N CYS A 180 13.78 5.22 -9.16
CA CYS A 180 12.62 5.17 -8.29
C CYS A 180 12.23 6.55 -7.76
N THR A 181 10.94 6.73 -7.54
CA THR A 181 10.39 7.97 -6.97
C THR A 181 9.37 7.60 -5.91
N GLU A 182 9.53 8.17 -4.71
CA GLU A 182 8.57 7.99 -3.61
C GLU A 182 7.14 8.30 -4.07
N LEU A 183 6.20 7.43 -3.71
CA LEU A 183 4.83 7.42 -4.22
C LEU A 183 4.09 8.76 -4.05
N PRO A 184 4.19 9.49 -2.91
CA PRO A 184 3.58 10.81 -2.78
C PRO A 184 4.08 11.85 -3.78
N TYR A 185 5.30 11.70 -4.30
CA TYR A 185 5.89 12.60 -5.29
C TYR A 185 5.52 12.17 -6.71
N ALA A 186 5.53 10.87 -6.99
CA ALA A 186 5.08 10.32 -8.26
C ALA A 186 3.60 10.65 -8.54
N LEU A 187 2.73 10.46 -7.53
CA LEU A 187 1.31 10.81 -7.62
C LEU A 187 1.07 12.32 -7.73
N GLY A 188 2.00 13.13 -7.22
CA GLY A 188 1.94 14.59 -7.27
C GLY A 188 2.26 15.22 -8.62
N LEU A 189 2.75 14.44 -9.60
CA LEU A 189 2.94 14.92 -10.97
C LEU A 189 1.59 15.08 -11.69
N PHE A 190 0.74 14.07 -11.61
CA PHE A 190 -0.52 14.02 -12.38
C PHE A 190 -1.71 13.54 -11.51
N PRO A 191 -1.98 14.16 -10.35
CA PRO A 191 -2.95 13.72 -9.34
C PRO A 191 -4.34 13.45 -9.94
N GLU A 192 -4.87 14.37 -10.76
CA GLU A 192 -6.18 14.20 -11.40
C GLU A 192 -6.19 13.06 -12.43
N LYS A 193 -5.15 12.96 -13.26
CA LYS A 193 -5.09 11.88 -14.26
C LYS A 193 -4.80 10.52 -13.64
N LEU A 194 -4.02 10.47 -12.57
CA LEU A 194 -3.62 9.22 -11.90
C LEU A 194 -4.74 8.71 -10.98
N LEU A 195 -5.37 9.61 -10.21
CA LEU A 195 -6.27 9.21 -9.13
C LEU A 195 -7.69 9.78 -9.26
N ASN A 196 -7.93 10.81 -10.08
CA ASN A 196 -9.25 11.42 -10.30
C ASN A 196 -10.00 11.74 -8.98
N GLY A 197 -9.35 12.47 -8.08
CA GLY A 197 -9.90 12.85 -6.77
C GLY A 197 -9.95 11.74 -5.70
N HIS A 198 -9.35 10.57 -5.96
CA HIS A 198 -9.25 9.47 -5.00
C HIS A 198 -7.96 9.47 -4.16
N ASP A 199 -7.22 10.58 -4.09
CA ASP A 199 -5.94 10.70 -3.37
C ASP A 199 -6.07 10.36 -1.87
N LYS A 200 -7.09 10.88 -1.20
CA LYS A 200 -7.40 10.57 0.21
C LYS A 200 -7.92 9.16 0.43
N LYS A 201 -8.16 8.41 -0.66
CA LYS A 201 -8.77 7.08 -0.68
C LYS A 201 -7.84 6.02 -1.28
N LEU A 202 -6.55 6.32 -1.44
CA LEU A 202 -5.62 5.36 -2.00
C LEU A 202 -5.68 4.04 -1.20
N ILE A 203 -6.13 2.99 -1.87
CA ILE A 203 -6.23 1.65 -1.28
C ILE A 203 -4.84 1.24 -0.83
N LEU A 204 -4.73 0.83 0.43
CA LEU A 204 -3.47 0.32 0.97
C LEU A 204 -3.34 -1.14 0.53
N LEU A 205 -2.33 -1.40 -0.29
CA LEU A 205 -1.94 -2.72 -0.75
C LEU A 205 -0.68 -3.14 -0.01
N LYS A 206 -0.78 -4.27 0.68
CA LYS A 206 0.31 -4.86 1.43
C LYS A 206 0.40 -6.37 1.21
N THR A 207 1.53 -6.94 1.56
CA THR A 207 1.70 -8.34 1.90
C THR A 207 1.94 -8.45 3.40
N LEU A 208 1.38 -9.47 4.04
CA LEU A 208 1.79 -9.86 5.39
C LEU A 208 2.62 -11.12 5.26
N ASN A 209 3.85 -11.06 5.76
CA ASN A 209 4.83 -12.14 5.65
C ASN A 209 5.29 -12.59 7.05
N PRO A 210 4.46 -13.36 7.78
CA PRO A 210 4.83 -13.83 9.09
C PRO A 210 5.88 -14.94 9.04
N LEU A 211 6.68 -15.04 10.10
CA LEU A 211 7.63 -16.14 10.31
C LEU A 211 6.88 -17.47 10.40
N SER A 212 7.54 -18.57 10.04
CA SER A 212 6.95 -19.92 10.13
C SER A 212 6.85 -20.46 11.56
N GLU A 213 7.59 -19.90 12.50
CA GLU A 213 7.62 -20.36 13.89
C GLU A 213 6.34 -19.95 14.64
N ALA A 214 5.68 -20.92 15.27
CA ALA A 214 4.48 -20.68 16.07
C ALA A 214 4.75 -19.70 17.21
N VAL A 215 3.74 -18.91 17.59
CA VAL A 215 3.84 -17.80 18.54
C VAL A 215 4.62 -16.63 17.97
N MET A 216 5.87 -16.84 17.56
CA MET A 216 6.74 -15.79 17.01
C MET A 216 6.17 -15.17 15.75
N GLY A 217 5.70 -15.98 14.81
CA GLY A 217 5.06 -15.52 13.58
C GLY A 217 3.59 -15.17 13.72
N ASP A 218 2.99 -15.28 14.90
CA ASP A 218 1.57 -14.94 15.08
C ASP A 218 1.42 -13.42 15.19
N LEU A 219 0.51 -12.85 14.41
CA LEU A 219 0.17 -11.43 14.50
C LEU A 219 -0.62 -11.14 15.79
N TYR A 220 -0.74 -9.86 16.12
CA TYR A 220 -1.61 -9.39 17.19
C TYR A 220 -2.98 -10.05 17.12
N LEU A 221 -3.54 -10.40 18.28
CA LEU A 221 -4.98 -10.53 18.39
C LEU A 221 -5.52 -9.11 18.42
N GLU A 222 -6.16 -8.70 17.32
CA GLU A 222 -6.61 -7.34 17.12
C GLU A 222 -8.04 -7.26 16.59
N MET A 223 -8.55 -6.04 16.55
CA MET A 223 -9.88 -5.71 16.08
C MET A 223 -9.88 -4.30 15.47
N HIS A 224 -10.78 -4.06 14.51
CA HIS A 224 -10.95 -2.77 13.87
C HIS A 224 -12.39 -2.26 14.02
N GLU A 225 -12.56 -0.96 14.27
CA GLU A 225 -13.86 -0.31 14.32
C GLU A 225 -14.29 0.20 12.94
N LYS A 226 -13.37 0.80 12.19
CA LYS A 226 -13.66 1.42 10.89
C LYS A 226 -12.88 0.80 9.74
N LYS A 227 -11.63 0.39 9.99
CA LYS A 227 -10.77 -0.20 8.97
C LYS A 227 -11.45 -1.45 8.40
N ARG A 228 -11.54 -1.51 7.07
CA ARG A 228 -12.00 -2.68 6.32
C ARG A 228 -10.83 -3.26 5.57
N GLU A 229 -10.76 -4.58 5.58
CA GLU A 229 -9.66 -5.30 4.96
C GLU A 229 -10.08 -6.66 4.41
N VAL A 230 -9.34 -7.10 3.40
CA VAL A 230 -9.44 -8.42 2.81
C VAL A 230 -8.05 -8.99 2.66
N TYR A 231 -7.89 -10.26 3.05
CA TYR A 231 -6.70 -11.04 2.79
C TYR A 231 -6.99 -12.09 1.72
N VAL A 232 -6.03 -12.31 0.84
CA VAL A 232 -5.97 -13.46 -0.05
C VAL A 232 -4.76 -14.28 0.30
N VAL A 233 -4.95 -15.54 0.70
CA VAL A 233 -3.85 -16.43 1.07
C VAL A 233 -3.03 -16.78 -0.17
N THR A 234 -1.76 -16.40 -0.16
CA THR A 234 -0.84 -16.59 -1.30
C THR A 234 0.22 -17.65 -1.06
N ALA A 235 0.49 -18.00 0.21
CA ALA A 235 1.29 -19.17 0.53
C ALA A 235 1.04 -19.64 1.97
N LEU A 236 1.31 -20.94 2.17
CA LEU A 236 1.42 -21.56 3.48
C LEU A 236 2.83 -22.13 3.60
N ASP A 237 3.50 -21.85 4.70
CA ASP A 237 4.79 -22.45 5.00
C ASP A 237 4.62 -23.97 5.22
N PRO A 238 5.34 -24.82 4.47
CA PRO A 238 5.16 -26.27 4.53
C PRO A 238 5.72 -26.91 5.81
N GLU A 239 6.62 -26.24 6.53
CA GLU A 239 7.11 -26.72 7.83
C GLU A 239 6.10 -26.41 8.94
N ALA A 240 5.52 -25.21 8.91
CA ALA A 240 4.46 -24.81 9.83
C ALA A 240 3.15 -25.58 9.60
N TRP A 241 2.76 -25.75 8.33
CA TRP A 241 1.47 -26.31 7.93
C TRP A 241 1.63 -27.47 6.92
N PRO A 242 2.20 -28.61 7.33
CA PRO A 242 2.53 -29.72 6.43
C PRO A 242 1.32 -30.38 5.76
N SER A 243 0.10 -30.17 6.30
CA SER A 243 -1.15 -30.62 5.71
C SER A 243 -1.62 -29.76 4.52
N GLY A 244 -0.98 -28.62 4.27
CA GLY A 244 -1.44 -27.61 3.32
C GLY A 244 -2.68 -26.85 3.80
N THR A 245 -2.99 -26.89 5.11
CA THR A 245 -4.08 -26.13 5.73
C THR A 245 -3.53 -25.33 6.90
N GLY A 246 -3.49 -24.01 6.74
CA GLY A 246 -3.18 -23.05 7.79
C GLY A 246 -4.40 -22.78 8.68
N ARG A 247 -4.21 -21.96 9.72
CA ARG A 247 -5.30 -21.55 10.61
C ARG A 247 -5.17 -20.08 10.96
N ILE A 248 -6.29 -19.37 10.96
CA ILE A 248 -6.39 -18.03 11.56
C ILE A 248 -7.16 -18.13 12.87
N LEU A 249 -7.01 -17.14 13.74
CA LEU A 249 -7.91 -16.93 14.87
C LEU A 249 -8.92 -15.87 14.44
N ALA A 250 -10.22 -16.15 14.56
CA ALA A 250 -11.25 -15.20 14.17
C ALA A 250 -12.58 -15.48 14.87
N GLY A 251 -13.11 -14.47 15.56
CA GLY A 251 -14.39 -14.51 16.26
C GLY A 251 -14.46 -15.46 17.45
N LEU A 252 -15.58 -15.43 18.17
CA LEU A 252 -15.74 -16.24 19.37
C LEU A 252 -15.90 -17.72 19.03
N ASN A 253 -15.26 -18.58 19.82
CA ASN A 253 -15.37 -20.02 19.72
C ASN A 253 -16.80 -20.47 20.04
N SER A 254 -17.46 -21.10 19.05
CA SER A 254 -18.84 -21.57 19.19
C SER A 254 -19.03 -22.52 20.38
N LYS A 255 -18.09 -23.44 20.62
CA LYS A 255 -18.16 -24.36 21.78
C LYS A 255 -18.09 -23.62 23.10
N VAL A 256 -17.34 -22.52 23.17
CA VAL A 256 -17.31 -21.68 24.37
C VAL A 256 -18.63 -20.97 24.53
N LYS A 257 -19.16 -20.34 23.46
CA LYS A 257 -20.48 -19.73 23.47
C LYS A 257 -21.57 -20.70 23.96
N ASP A 258 -21.59 -21.92 23.44
CA ASP A 258 -22.57 -22.94 23.81
C ASP A 258 -22.52 -23.26 25.31
N ARG A 259 -21.32 -23.42 25.90
CA ARG A 259 -21.16 -23.66 27.35
C ARG A 259 -21.71 -22.52 28.21
N TYR A 260 -21.52 -21.26 27.79
CA TYR A 260 -22.07 -20.12 28.52
C TYR A 260 -23.58 -20.00 28.31
N HIS A 261 -24.06 -20.30 27.11
CA HIS A 261 -25.49 -20.35 26.80
C HIS A 261 -26.20 -21.41 27.66
N ASP A 262 -25.63 -22.61 27.78
CA ASP A 262 -26.17 -23.69 28.62
C ASP A 262 -26.20 -23.32 30.11
N ARG A 263 -25.20 -22.56 30.58
CA ARG A 263 -25.07 -22.17 32.00
C ARG A 263 -25.90 -20.95 32.38
N PHE A 264 -26.01 -19.96 31.49
CA PHE A 264 -26.55 -18.64 31.81
C PHE A 264 -27.76 -18.22 30.96
N GLY A 265 -28.18 -19.05 29.99
CA GLY A 265 -29.32 -18.79 29.13
C GLY A 265 -29.17 -17.48 28.35
N ALA A 266 -30.23 -16.67 28.28
CA ALA A 266 -30.24 -15.40 27.54
C ALA A 266 -29.19 -14.37 28.01
N SER A 267 -28.70 -14.50 29.26
CA SER A 267 -27.70 -13.61 29.84
C SER A 267 -26.26 -14.09 29.63
N TRP A 268 -26.01 -15.07 28.75
CA TRP A 268 -24.68 -15.67 28.54
C TRP A 268 -23.58 -14.68 28.10
N ARG A 269 -23.96 -13.59 27.41
CA ARG A 269 -23.00 -12.69 26.77
C ARG A 269 -22.11 -11.98 27.79
N GLU A 270 -22.70 -11.35 28.80
CA GLU A 270 -21.96 -10.60 29.82
C GLU A 270 -20.93 -11.47 30.59
N PRO A 271 -21.28 -12.63 31.18
CA PRO A 271 -20.31 -13.46 31.87
C PRO A 271 -19.25 -14.03 30.93
N LEU A 272 -19.58 -14.33 29.66
CA LEU A 272 -18.56 -14.77 28.70
C LEU A 272 -17.53 -13.68 28.43
N LEU A 273 -17.99 -12.45 28.19
CA LEU A 273 -17.10 -11.32 27.89
C LEU A 273 -16.28 -10.91 29.10
N LEU A 274 -16.86 -10.98 30.30
CA LEU A 274 -16.15 -10.72 31.55
C LEU A 274 -15.04 -11.74 31.77
N ASP A 275 -15.36 -13.04 31.69
CA ASP A 275 -14.37 -14.12 31.87
C ASP A 275 -13.27 -14.02 30.80
N PHE A 276 -13.64 -13.71 29.55
CA PHE A 276 -12.67 -13.54 28.47
C PHE A 276 -11.72 -12.36 28.73
N GLN A 277 -12.25 -11.22 29.17
CA GLN A 277 -11.45 -10.06 29.57
C GLN A 277 -10.50 -10.40 30.72
N GLU A 278 -10.99 -11.10 31.76
CA GLU A 278 -10.18 -11.52 32.90
C GLU A 278 -9.03 -12.44 32.48
N GLN A 279 -9.27 -13.40 31.57
CA GLN A 279 -8.18 -14.26 31.06
C GLN A 279 -7.09 -13.46 30.33
N ILE A 280 -7.47 -12.44 29.56
CA ILE A 280 -6.48 -11.58 28.88
C ILE A 280 -5.73 -10.71 29.88
N GLN A 281 -6.40 -10.17 30.91
CA GLN A 281 -5.76 -9.35 31.94
C GLN A 281 -4.76 -10.16 32.78
N GLU A 282 -5.10 -11.40 33.15
CA GLU A 282 -4.15 -12.32 33.80
C GLU A 282 -2.93 -12.58 32.92
N TYR A 283 -3.16 -12.83 31.63
CA TYR A 283 -2.10 -13.01 30.65
C TYR A 283 -1.18 -11.78 30.53
N GLU A 284 -1.77 -10.59 30.42
CA GLU A 284 -1.06 -9.32 30.24
C GLU A 284 -0.07 -9.05 31.37
N ILE A 285 -0.45 -9.34 32.63
CA ILE A 285 0.43 -9.19 33.80
C ILE A 285 1.71 -10.02 33.62
N THR A 286 1.58 -11.26 33.18
CA THR A 286 2.72 -12.16 32.95
C THR A 286 3.55 -11.74 31.75
N ARG A 287 2.91 -11.36 30.64
CA ARG A 287 3.60 -10.87 29.43
C ARG A 287 4.41 -9.61 29.71
N ARG A 288 3.87 -8.66 30.47
CA ARG A 288 4.58 -7.43 30.88
C ARG A 288 5.81 -7.71 31.74
N LYS A 289 5.75 -8.71 32.64
CA LYS A 289 6.93 -9.17 33.40
C LYS A 289 8.00 -9.73 32.48
N MET A 290 7.61 -10.52 31.48
CA MET A 290 8.55 -11.05 30.48
C MET A 290 9.19 -9.93 29.65
N ASP A 291 8.40 -8.97 29.20
CA ASP A 291 8.89 -7.83 28.41
C ASP A 291 9.92 -7.01 29.19
N GLN A 292 9.68 -6.75 30.47
CA GLN A 292 10.64 -6.06 31.35
C GLN A 292 11.97 -6.81 31.49
N LEU A 293 11.91 -8.15 31.62
CA LEU A 293 13.13 -8.98 31.69
C LEU A 293 13.86 -9.00 30.35
N LEU A 294 13.14 -9.05 29.23
CA LEU A 294 13.72 -8.99 27.90
C LEU A 294 14.43 -7.65 27.66
N ASP A 295 13.83 -6.54 28.09
CA ASP A 295 14.46 -5.21 28.01
C ASP A 295 15.77 -5.17 28.81
N GLN A 296 15.78 -5.69 30.05
CA GLN A 296 16.99 -5.79 30.88
C GLN A 296 18.08 -6.63 30.22
N LEU A 297 17.70 -7.75 29.57
CA LEU A 297 18.66 -8.60 28.85
C LEU A 297 19.20 -7.92 27.59
N LYS A 298 18.38 -7.11 26.88
CA LYS A 298 18.84 -6.28 25.75
C LYS A 298 19.86 -5.25 26.20
N GLU A 299 19.56 -4.52 27.29
CA GLU A 299 20.46 -3.53 27.86
C GLU A 299 21.82 -4.14 28.26
N GLN A 300 21.82 -5.36 28.83
CA GLN A 300 23.05 -6.08 29.16
C GLN A 300 23.89 -6.46 27.94
N LEU A 301 23.29 -6.56 26.75
CA LEU A 301 23.98 -6.78 25.49
C LEU A 301 24.42 -5.48 24.81
N GLY A 302 24.16 -4.32 25.43
CA GLY A 302 24.47 -3.01 24.85
C GLY A 302 23.55 -2.61 23.69
N ILE A 303 22.42 -3.31 23.52
CA ILE A 303 21.42 -3.01 22.49
C ILE A 303 20.48 -1.97 23.07
N SER A 304 20.33 -0.82 22.39
CA SER A 304 19.39 0.22 22.82
C SER A 304 17.94 -0.32 22.80
N GLY A 305 17.09 0.15 23.70
CA GLY A 305 15.68 -0.30 23.76
C GLY A 305 14.89 -0.05 22.45
N GLU A 306 15.33 0.90 21.64
CA GLU A 306 14.74 1.22 20.32
C GLU A 306 15.41 0.50 19.15
N GLU A 307 16.55 -0.17 19.39
CA GLU A 307 17.30 -0.85 18.34
C GLU A 307 16.60 -2.15 17.93
N GLU A 308 16.44 -2.34 16.62
CA GLU A 308 15.83 -3.53 16.07
C GLU A 308 16.71 -4.75 16.34
N ILE A 309 16.09 -5.84 16.79
CA ILE A 309 16.74 -7.14 16.94
C ILE A 309 16.16 -8.12 15.95
N THR A 310 17.00 -9.01 15.44
CA THR A 310 16.59 -10.08 14.56
C THR A 310 15.69 -11.10 15.29
N PRO A 311 14.83 -11.84 14.59
CA PRO A 311 14.05 -12.92 15.18
C PRO A 311 14.91 -13.92 15.96
N GLN A 312 16.11 -14.24 15.46
CA GLN A 312 17.05 -15.14 16.15
C GLN A 312 17.54 -14.55 17.48
N GLN A 313 17.89 -13.26 17.51
CA GLN A 313 18.29 -12.60 18.76
C GLN A 313 17.14 -12.57 19.76
N LEU A 314 15.89 -12.37 19.30
CA LEU A 314 14.73 -12.40 20.18
C LEU A 314 14.53 -13.81 20.76
N ALA A 315 14.59 -14.85 19.94
CA ALA A 315 14.51 -16.24 20.39
C ALA A 315 15.61 -16.58 21.42
N ASP A 316 16.84 -16.13 21.19
CA ASP A 316 17.97 -16.33 22.12
C ASP A 316 17.73 -15.63 23.46
N LEU A 317 17.13 -14.43 23.45
CA LEU A 317 16.76 -13.69 24.65
C LEU A 317 15.60 -14.37 25.39
N GLU A 318 14.57 -14.82 24.68
CA GLU A 318 13.44 -15.53 25.27
C GLU A 318 13.87 -16.84 25.93
N ASN A 319 14.86 -17.54 25.36
CA ASN A 319 15.42 -18.75 25.95
C ASN A 319 16.16 -18.51 27.27
N LYS A 320 16.60 -17.27 27.55
CA LYS A 320 17.20 -16.87 28.83
C LYS A 320 16.16 -16.52 29.90
N LEU A 321 14.89 -16.38 29.55
CA LEU A 321 13.84 -16.10 30.52
C LEU A 321 13.59 -17.30 31.45
N PRO A 322 13.20 -17.05 32.73
CA PRO A 322 12.88 -18.10 33.69
C PRO A 322 11.89 -19.11 33.12
N GLN A 323 12.22 -20.41 33.24
CA GLN A 323 11.41 -21.48 32.64
C GLN A 323 9.97 -21.49 33.17
N GLU A 324 9.79 -21.26 34.47
CA GLU A 324 8.46 -21.23 35.08
C GLU A 324 7.61 -20.07 34.55
N LEU A 325 8.22 -18.91 34.30
CA LEU A 325 7.53 -17.76 33.71
C LEU A 325 7.09 -18.03 32.27
N ARG A 326 7.93 -18.71 31.47
CA ARG A 326 7.57 -19.12 30.10
C ARG A 326 6.43 -20.14 30.08
N LYS A 327 6.41 -21.09 31.03
CA LYS A 327 5.31 -22.05 31.16
C LYS A 327 4.01 -21.36 31.57
N GLU A 328 4.08 -20.41 32.50
CA GLU A 328 2.93 -19.61 32.94
C GLU A 328 2.35 -18.79 31.79
N GLU A 329 3.20 -18.10 31.01
CA GLU A 329 2.79 -17.36 29.81
C GLU A 329 2.05 -18.26 28.82
N ALA A 330 2.64 -19.42 28.50
CA ALA A 330 2.06 -20.33 27.52
C ALA A 330 0.69 -20.85 27.95
N LEU A 331 0.55 -21.19 29.24
CA LEU A 331 -0.73 -21.64 29.82
C LEU A 331 -1.79 -20.54 29.76
N LEU A 332 -1.45 -19.31 30.16
CA LEU A 332 -2.39 -18.18 30.16
C LEU A 332 -2.78 -17.78 28.74
N ARG A 333 -1.83 -17.82 27.79
CA ARG A 333 -2.11 -17.57 26.36
C ARG A 333 -3.08 -18.59 25.79
N GLU A 334 -2.87 -19.88 26.07
CA GLU A 334 -3.79 -20.94 25.62
C GLU A 334 -5.20 -20.75 26.20
N LYS A 335 -5.32 -20.38 27.48
CA LYS A 335 -6.61 -20.08 28.11
C LYS A 335 -7.33 -18.93 27.41
N ALA A 336 -6.65 -17.82 27.15
CA ALA A 336 -7.23 -16.68 26.44
C ALA A 336 -7.64 -17.07 25.01
N TYR A 337 -6.76 -17.75 24.27
CA TYR A 337 -7.05 -18.21 22.90
C TYR A 337 -8.20 -19.22 22.83
N SER A 338 -8.50 -19.95 23.90
CA SER A 338 -9.63 -20.90 23.91
C SER A 338 -10.99 -20.24 23.65
N PHE A 339 -11.13 -18.94 23.94
CA PHE A 339 -12.33 -18.14 23.67
C PHE A 339 -12.48 -17.78 22.19
N ILE A 340 -11.41 -17.89 21.39
CA ILE A 340 -11.39 -17.49 19.99
C ILE A 340 -11.47 -18.73 19.10
N ALA A 341 -12.26 -18.65 18.03
CA ALA A 341 -12.37 -19.74 17.08
C ALA A 341 -11.10 -19.81 16.24
N SER A 342 -10.63 -21.03 16.04
CA SER A 342 -9.56 -21.30 15.11
C SER A 342 -10.19 -21.77 13.79
N VAL A 343 -9.90 -21.06 12.70
CA VAL A 343 -10.58 -21.19 11.41
C VAL A 343 -9.57 -21.69 10.37
N PRO A 344 -9.81 -22.83 9.70
CA PRO A 344 -8.89 -23.34 8.71
C PRO A 344 -8.86 -22.45 7.46
N VAL A 345 -7.68 -22.29 6.87
CA VAL A 345 -7.48 -21.57 5.60
C VAL A 345 -6.53 -22.34 4.68
N LYS A 346 -6.71 -22.19 3.37
CA LYS A 346 -5.92 -22.80 2.31
C LYS A 346 -5.42 -21.75 1.34
N LEU A 347 -4.47 -22.15 0.49
CA LEU A 347 -4.00 -21.31 -0.62
C LEU A 347 -5.18 -20.85 -1.48
N GLY A 348 -5.25 -19.54 -1.71
CA GLY A 348 -6.31 -18.89 -2.48
C GLY A 348 -7.56 -18.54 -1.68
N ASP A 349 -7.70 -18.97 -0.42
CA ASP A 349 -8.85 -18.56 0.40
C ASP A 349 -8.86 -17.03 0.60
N VAL A 350 -10.07 -16.49 0.62
CA VAL A 350 -10.36 -15.09 0.91
C VAL A 350 -10.77 -14.99 2.37
N VAL A 351 -10.19 -14.04 3.08
CA VAL A 351 -10.49 -13.77 4.49
C VAL A 351 -10.87 -12.30 4.58
N THR A 352 -11.99 -11.99 5.23
CA THR A 352 -12.45 -10.61 5.44
C THR A 352 -12.94 -10.49 6.85
N PHE A 353 -12.56 -9.44 7.56
CA PHE A 353 -13.03 -9.24 8.93
C PHE A 353 -14.10 -8.16 8.95
N PRO A 354 -15.35 -8.49 9.34
CA PRO A 354 -16.34 -7.49 9.67
C PRO A 354 -15.80 -6.55 10.76
N ALA A 355 -16.29 -5.32 10.79
CA ALA A 355 -16.00 -4.41 11.89
C ALA A 355 -16.32 -5.08 13.24
N MET A 356 -15.51 -4.78 14.24
CA MET A 356 -15.60 -5.32 15.60
C MET A 356 -15.41 -6.84 15.70
N GLN A 357 -14.88 -7.51 14.66
CA GLN A 357 -14.49 -8.90 14.72
C GLN A 357 -13.05 -9.02 15.23
N ILE A 358 -12.83 -9.69 16.37
CA ILE A 358 -11.48 -10.05 16.80
C ILE A 358 -10.88 -11.09 15.86
N HIS A 359 -9.62 -10.90 15.50
CA HIS A 359 -8.88 -11.81 14.63
C HIS A 359 -7.36 -11.74 14.82
N SER A 360 -6.65 -12.75 14.31
CA SER A 360 -5.19 -12.80 14.20
C SER A 360 -4.79 -13.73 13.05
N LEU A 361 -3.92 -13.25 12.17
CA LEU A 361 -3.21 -14.08 11.20
C LEU A 361 -2.11 -14.85 11.92
N GLN A 362 -2.01 -16.16 11.67
CA GLN A 362 -1.02 -16.99 12.35
C GLN A 362 0.25 -17.17 11.51
N HIS A 363 1.30 -17.60 12.18
CA HIS A 363 2.61 -17.95 11.64
C HIS A 363 2.55 -18.72 10.31
N GLY A 364 3.49 -18.43 9.43
CA GLY A 364 3.68 -19.14 8.15
C GLY A 364 2.57 -18.94 7.11
N ILE A 365 1.55 -18.12 7.39
CA ILE A 365 0.48 -17.82 6.43
C ILE A 365 0.81 -16.49 5.76
N ARG A 366 1.19 -16.52 4.48
CA ARG A 366 1.42 -15.30 3.70
C ARG A 366 0.16 -14.90 2.98
N VAL A 367 -0.16 -13.61 3.03
CA VAL A 367 -1.35 -13.05 2.40
C VAL A 367 -1.02 -11.76 1.65
N ILE A 368 -1.81 -11.48 0.61
CA ILE A 368 -1.98 -10.12 0.09
C ILE A 368 -3.15 -9.49 0.82
N GLU A 369 -2.96 -8.28 1.34
CA GLU A 369 -3.96 -7.48 2.03
C GLU A 369 -4.31 -6.24 1.18
N PHE A 370 -5.61 -6.03 0.97
CA PHE A 370 -6.14 -4.71 0.60
C PHE A 370 -6.91 -4.14 1.78
N GLN A 371 -6.64 -2.89 2.15
CA GLN A 371 -7.33 -2.21 3.24
C GLN A 371 -7.68 -0.76 2.89
N THR A 372 -8.68 -0.22 3.59
CA THR A 372 -8.94 1.23 3.62
C THR A 372 -7.70 1.99 4.11
N PRO A 373 -7.52 3.28 3.77
CA PRO A 373 -6.39 4.11 4.25
C PRO A 373 -6.53 4.51 5.73
N HIS A 374 -6.85 3.54 6.58
CA HIS A 374 -6.95 3.65 8.01
C HIS A 374 -5.96 2.69 8.65
N TYR A 375 -5.13 3.22 9.55
CA TYR A 375 -4.16 2.43 10.32
C TYR A 375 -4.68 2.08 11.73
N GLU A 376 -5.98 2.28 11.94
CA GLU A 376 -6.67 2.04 13.21
C GLU A 376 -6.70 0.55 13.54
N ARG A 377 -6.32 0.22 14.77
CA ARG A 377 -6.40 -1.11 15.35
C ARG A 377 -6.54 -1.01 16.86
N LEU A 378 -7.32 -1.90 17.44
CA LEU A 378 -7.39 -2.14 18.87
C LEU A 378 -6.62 -3.42 19.16
N ILE A 379 -5.48 -3.30 19.86
CA ILE A 379 -4.66 -4.46 20.22
C ILE A 379 -5.28 -5.12 21.44
N VAL A 380 -5.80 -6.33 21.29
CA VAL A 380 -6.44 -7.09 22.38
C VAL A 380 -5.41 -7.88 23.16
N MET A 381 -4.49 -8.53 22.48
CA MET A 381 -3.48 -9.39 23.09
C MET A 381 -2.34 -9.62 22.11
N PHE A 382 -1.12 -9.77 22.61
CA PHE A 382 0.03 -10.08 21.77
C PHE A 382 1.08 -10.91 22.50
N ALA A 383 1.68 -11.87 21.79
CA ALA A 383 2.69 -12.77 22.36
C ALA A 383 4.10 -12.18 22.35
N GLN A 384 4.33 -11.10 21.60
CA GLN A 384 5.55 -10.30 21.67
C GLN A 384 5.28 -8.92 22.29
N LYS A 385 6.34 -8.15 22.54
CA LYS A 385 6.23 -6.78 23.04
C LYS A 385 5.61 -5.87 21.97
N VAL A 386 4.61 -5.08 22.36
CA VAL A 386 4.05 -4.02 21.51
C VAL A 386 5.04 -2.84 21.48
N LEU A 387 5.44 -2.41 20.27
CA LEU A 387 6.44 -1.35 20.10
C LEU A 387 5.83 0.03 19.83
N THR A 388 4.54 0.09 19.45
CA THR A 388 3.90 1.34 19.00
C THR A 388 3.08 2.05 20.07
N GLN A 389 2.77 1.36 21.17
CA GLN A 389 1.97 1.87 22.29
C GLN A 389 2.31 1.09 23.57
N ASP A 390 2.04 1.67 24.72
CA ASP A 390 2.35 1.13 26.05
C ASP A 390 1.17 0.38 26.73
N HIS A 391 -0.02 0.45 26.13
CA HIS A 391 -1.27 -0.15 26.62
C HIS A 391 -1.85 -1.16 25.61
N TRP A 392 -2.67 -2.08 26.11
CA TRP A 392 -3.57 -2.87 25.28
C TRP A 392 -4.98 -2.27 25.33
N ASP A 393 -5.73 -2.44 24.25
CA ASP A 393 -7.08 -1.93 24.06
C ASP A 393 -8.17 -2.92 24.52
N THR A 394 -7.77 -3.98 25.25
CA THR A 394 -8.59 -5.13 25.64
C THR A 394 -9.98 -4.73 26.13
N GLU A 395 -10.06 -3.86 27.14
CA GLU A 395 -11.33 -3.49 27.77
C GLU A 395 -12.29 -2.83 26.77
N ARG A 396 -11.77 -1.97 25.88
CA ARG A 396 -12.57 -1.34 24.82
C ARG A 396 -12.97 -2.35 23.75
N ALA A 397 -12.04 -3.20 23.33
CA ALA A 397 -12.29 -4.19 22.30
C ALA A 397 -13.38 -5.18 22.74
N ILE A 398 -13.32 -5.68 23.98
CA ILE A 398 -14.32 -6.59 24.55
C ILE A 398 -15.71 -5.95 24.64
N ARG A 399 -15.81 -4.66 25.01
CA ARG A 399 -17.10 -3.94 25.04
C ARG A 399 -17.78 -3.89 23.66
N LEU A 400 -16.99 -3.64 22.62
CA LEU A 400 -17.47 -3.46 21.25
C LEU A 400 -17.62 -4.78 20.49
N LEU A 401 -17.07 -5.87 21.01
CA LEU A 401 -16.91 -7.14 20.31
C LEU A 401 -18.20 -7.62 19.63
N ASN A 402 -18.09 -7.88 18.33
CA ASN A 402 -19.05 -8.68 17.59
C ASN A 402 -18.94 -10.14 18.05
N THR A 403 -20.01 -10.64 18.64
CA THR A 403 -20.06 -11.99 19.21
C THR A 403 -20.51 -13.06 18.23
N GLU A 404 -20.80 -12.71 16.97
CA GLU A 404 -21.17 -13.70 15.96
C GLU A 404 -19.99 -14.63 15.61
N PRO A 405 -20.25 -15.92 15.31
CA PRO A 405 -19.21 -16.82 14.86
C PRO A 405 -18.67 -16.35 13.51
N TYR A 406 -17.35 -16.37 13.37
CA TYR A 406 -16.71 -16.03 12.11
C TYR A 406 -16.90 -17.14 11.06
N GLN A 407 -17.10 -16.73 9.82
CA GLN A 407 -17.07 -17.60 8.64
C GLN A 407 -16.27 -16.92 7.54
N LEU A 408 -15.58 -17.72 6.72
CA LEU A 408 -14.93 -17.20 5.53
C LEU A 408 -15.99 -16.65 4.56
N PRO A 409 -15.74 -15.49 3.93
CA PRO A 409 -16.63 -14.97 2.90
C PRO A 409 -16.66 -15.91 1.69
N GLU A 410 -17.82 -16.02 1.05
CA GLU A 410 -17.95 -16.69 -0.25
C GLU A 410 -17.80 -15.67 -1.38
N PRO A 411 -16.83 -15.84 -2.30
CA PRO A 411 -16.70 -14.96 -3.46
C PRO A 411 -17.94 -15.02 -4.37
N VAL A 412 -18.32 -13.87 -4.91
CA VAL A 412 -19.44 -13.77 -5.86
C VAL A 412 -18.90 -13.93 -7.28
N SER A 413 -19.30 -14.99 -7.98
CA SER A 413 -18.92 -15.18 -9.38
C SER A 413 -19.60 -14.12 -10.26
N LEU A 414 -18.80 -13.26 -10.90
CA LEU A 414 -19.28 -12.23 -11.83
C LEU A 414 -19.35 -12.78 -13.25
N ILE A 415 -18.27 -13.45 -13.69
CA ILE A 415 -18.16 -14.05 -15.02
C ILE A 415 -17.54 -15.44 -14.88
N LYS A 416 -18.12 -16.41 -15.59
CA LYS A 416 -17.59 -17.77 -15.70
C LYS A 416 -17.74 -18.25 -17.13
N GLU A 417 -16.64 -18.19 -17.86
CA GLU A 417 -16.52 -18.63 -19.25
C GLU A 417 -15.46 -19.73 -19.36
N ASN A 418 -15.34 -20.36 -20.54
CA ASN A 418 -14.33 -21.40 -20.74
C ASN A 418 -12.91 -20.82 -20.58
N GLY A 419 -12.22 -21.21 -19.51
CA GLY A 419 -10.86 -20.77 -19.22
C GLY A 419 -10.72 -19.37 -18.61
N PHE A 420 -11.83 -18.68 -18.30
CA PHE A 420 -11.84 -17.36 -17.67
C PHE A 420 -12.84 -17.32 -16.52
N ILE A 421 -12.38 -16.92 -15.34
CA ILE A 421 -13.20 -16.74 -14.15
C ILE A 421 -12.90 -15.36 -13.56
N GLU A 422 -13.94 -14.59 -13.30
CA GLU A 422 -13.87 -13.34 -12.54
C GLU A 422 -14.84 -13.43 -11.36
N GLU A 423 -14.29 -13.28 -10.16
CA GLU A 423 -15.03 -13.34 -8.90
C GLU A 423 -14.81 -12.06 -8.11
N ARG A 424 -15.88 -11.45 -7.61
CA ARG A 424 -15.77 -10.39 -6.61
C ARG A 424 -15.51 -11.03 -5.26
N ILE A 425 -14.35 -10.73 -4.67
CA ILE A 425 -13.97 -11.24 -3.36
C ILE A 425 -14.38 -10.28 -2.23
N VAL A 426 -14.47 -8.98 -2.51
CA VAL A 426 -15.11 -7.99 -1.63
C VAL A 426 -15.81 -6.87 -2.40
N ASP A 427 -16.84 -6.32 -1.75
CA ASP A 427 -17.64 -5.19 -2.19
C ASP A 427 -17.78 -4.19 -1.03
N PHE A 428 -16.67 -3.54 -0.66
CA PHE A 428 -16.72 -2.54 0.40
C PHE A 428 -17.20 -1.19 -0.14
N PRO A 429 -17.82 -0.34 0.69
CA PRO A 429 -18.22 1.01 0.28
C PRO A 429 -17.08 1.88 -0.26
N ASP A 430 -15.83 1.57 0.09
CA ASP A 430 -14.64 2.32 -0.31
C ASP A 430 -13.97 1.76 -1.57
N PHE A 431 -14.00 0.43 -1.75
CA PHE A 431 -13.36 -0.26 -2.87
C PHE A 431 -13.92 -1.68 -3.06
N THR A 432 -13.81 -2.19 -4.29
CA THR A 432 -14.02 -3.60 -4.62
C THR A 432 -12.67 -4.27 -4.86
N VAL A 433 -12.65 -5.59 -4.67
CA VAL A 433 -11.53 -6.42 -5.14
C VAL A 433 -12.12 -7.60 -5.90
N GLU A 434 -11.57 -7.86 -7.07
CA GLU A 434 -11.85 -9.04 -7.87
C GLU A 434 -10.63 -9.95 -7.93
N ARG A 435 -10.90 -11.26 -7.94
CA ARG A 435 -9.94 -12.30 -8.29
C ARG A 435 -10.24 -12.77 -9.70
N ILE A 436 -9.22 -12.70 -10.56
CA ILE A 436 -9.33 -13.11 -11.96
C ILE A 436 -8.43 -14.31 -12.19
N GLN A 437 -9.00 -15.36 -12.81
CA GLN A 437 -8.28 -16.56 -13.22
C GLN A 437 -8.36 -16.71 -14.74
N MET A 438 -7.22 -16.93 -15.38
CA MET A 438 -7.12 -17.06 -16.83
C MET A 438 -6.22 -18.25 -17.19
N VAL A 439 -6.73 -19.21 -17.96
CA VAL A 439 -5.89 -20.26 -18.56
C VAL A 439 -5.08 -19.70 -19.73
N LYS A 440 -4.11 -20.49 -20.21
CA LYS A 440 -3.30 -20.16 -21.39
C LYS A 440 -4.16 -19.70 -22.56
N THR A 441 -3.66 -18.74 -23.34
CA THR A 441 -4.25 -18.15 -24.56
C THR A 441 -5.37 -17.15 -24.33
N ILE A 442 -5.96 -17.09 -23.14
CA ILE A 442 -6.99 -16.10 -22.84
C ILE A 442 -6.35 -14.71 -22.83
N SER A 443 -7.06 -13.77 -23.44
CA SER A 443 -6.77 -12.35 -23.38
C SER A 443 -8.07 -11.59 -23.17
N LYS A 444 -8.07 -10.66 -22.22
CA LYS A 444 -9.23 -9.86 -21.84
C LYS A 444 -8.83 -8.41 -21.67
N GLU A 445 -9.71 -7.54 -22.12
CA GLU A 445 -9.62 -6.10 -21.94
C GLU A 445 -10.42 -5.71 -20.70
N PHE A 446 -9.89 -4.76 -19.94
CA PHE A 446 -10.47 -4.23 -18.72
C PHE A 446 -10.55 -2.71 -18.85
N CYS A 447 -11.71 -2.14 -18.55
CA CYS A 447 -11.92 -0.70 -18.58
C CYS A 447 -11.74 -0.10 -17.18
N CYS A 448 -11.09 1.06 -17.07
CA CYS A 448 -10.89 1.74 -15.80
C CYS A 448 -12.05 2.68 -15.41
N GLU A 449 -12.84 3.14 -16.39
CA GLU A 449 -14.06 3.94 -16.18
C GLU A 449 -13.86 5.20 -15.28
N GLY A 450 -12.67 5.79 -15.35
CA GLY A 450 -12.31 6.96 -14.55
C GLY A 450 -11.89 6.64 -13.11
N ASN A 451 -11.59 5.37 -12.79
CA ASN A 451 -11.04 4.93 -11.51
C ASN A 451 -9.62 4.39 -11.72
N TYR A 452 -8.71 4.61 -10.78
CA TYR A 452 -7.42 3.92 -10.84
C TYR A 452 -7.62 2.44 -10.49
N HIS A 453 -6.80 1.55 -11.06
CA HIS A 453 -6.80 0.14 -10.69
C HIS A 453 -5.46 -0.25 -10.05
N LEU A 454 -5.52 -1.06 -8.99
CA LEU A 454 -4.34 -1.74 -8.45
C LEU A 454 -4.36 -3.20 -8.89
N LEU A 455 -3.27 -3.66 -9.50
CA LEU A 455 -3.09 -5.03 -9.95
C LEU A 455 -1.93 -5.68 -9.20
N ILE A 456 -2.12 -6.93 -8.75
CA ILE A 456 -1.04 -7.74 -8.19
C ILE A 456 -1.22 -9.20 -8.60
N CYS A 457 -0.12 -9.83 -9.06
CA CYS A 457 -0.13 -11.23 -9.47
C CYS A 457 -0.03 -12.14 -8.25
N VAL A 458 -0.86 -13.17 -8.20
CA VAL A 458 -0.77 -14.24 -7.20
C VAL A 458 0.05 -15.40 -7.74
N SER A 459 -0.22 -15.82 -8.98
CA SER A 459 0.46 -16.93 -9.63
C SER A 459 0.44 -16.82 -11.14
N GLY A 460 1.43 -17.42 -11.81
CA GLY A 460 1.60 -17.34 -13.25
C GLY A 460 2.22 -16.02 -13.69
N VAL A 461 2.18 -15.74 -14.99
CA VAL A 461 2.74 -14.52 -15.59
C VAL A 461 1.72 -13.90 -16.53
N ALA A 462 1.40 -12.63 -16.31
CA ALA A 462 0.52 -11.86 -17.16
C ALA A 462 1.33 -10.91 -18.05
N HIS A 463 0.94 -10.80 -19.33
CA HIS A 463 1.34 -9.66 -20.15
C HIS A 463 0.28 -8.58 -19.98
N LEU A 464 0.66 -7.45 -19.39
CA LEU A 464 -0.12 -6.23 -19.23
C LEU A 464 0.22 -5.26 -20.36
N GLU A 465 -0.69 -5.14 -21.31
CA GLU A 465 -0.61 -4.21 -22.43
C GLU A 465 -1.38 -2.92 -22.09
N SER A 466 -0.69 -1.77 -22.12
CA SER A 466 -1.27 -0.44 -21.91
C SER A 466 -1.88 0.13 -23.19
N GLU A 467 -2.51 1.30 -23.11
CA GLU A 467 -3.14 1.95 -24.27
C GLU A 467 -2.13 2.36 -25.35
N SER A 468 -0.88 2.59 -24.96
CA SER A 468 0.23 2.87 -25.88
C SER A 468 0.69 1.62 -26.65
N GLY A 469 0.20 0.43 -26.27
CA GLY A 469 0.67 -0.86 -26.77
C GLY A 469 1.95 -1.36 -26.09
N LYS A 470 2.47 -0.65 -25.08
CA LYS A 470 3.60 -1.12 -24.29
C LYS A 470 3.18 -2.32 -23.44
N ILE A 471 4.02 -3.36 -23.46
CA ILE A 471 3.79 -4.59 -22.71
C ILE A 471 4.70 -4.61 -21.48
N ASN A 472 4.09 -4.78 -20.31
CA ASN A 472 4.76 -5.03 -19.04
C ASN A 472 4.45 -6.47 -18.59
N GLU A 473 5.38 -7.09 -17.86
CA GLU A 473 5.13 -8.37 -17.22
C GLU A 473 4.59 -8.16 -15.80
N LEU A 474 3.40 -8.68 -15.54
CA LEU A 474 2.82 -8.78 -14.21
C LEU A 474 3.21 -10.13 -13.61
N LEU A 475 4.30 -10.10 -12.84
CA LEU A 475 4.89 -11.24 -12.14
C LEU A 475 4.39 -11.30 -10.68
N PRO A 476 4.44 -12.46 -9.99
CA PRO A 476 4.27 -12.51 -8.55
C PRO A 476 5.32 -11.67 -7.83
N GLY A 477 4.91 -10.86 -6.86
CA GLY A 477 5.78 -9.90 -6.18
C GLY A 477 5.42 -8.46 -6.56
N PRO A 478 5.84 -7.91 -7.71
CA PRO A 478 5.48 -6.54 -8.09
C PRO A 478 3.97 -6.32 -8.24
N ALA A 479 3.54 -5.08 -7.99
CA ALA A 479 2.19 -4.62 -8.27
C ALA A 479 2.23 -3.50 -9.31
N PHE A 480 1.06 -3.17 -9.89
CA PHE A 480 0.92 -2.07 -10.82
C PHE A 480 -0.27 -1.18 -10.46
N LEU A 481 -0.09 0.14 -10.57
CA LEU A 481 -1.16 1.12 -10.52
C LEU A 481 -1.46 1.61 -11.94
N LEU A 482 -2.71 1.45 -12.38
CA LEU A 482 -3.21 1.97 -13.64
C LEU A 482 -3.92 3.28 -13.35
N ALA A 483 -3.56 4.33 -14.07
CA ALA A 483 -4.11 5.66 -13.85
C ALA A 483 -5.62 5.69 -14.10
N ALA A 484 -6.34 6.52 -13.35
CA ALA A 484 -7.76 6.75 -13.56
C ALA A 484 -8.10 7.28 -14.97
N GLY A 485 -7.16 8.00 -15.60
CA GLY A 485 -7.25 8.49 -16.97
C GLY A 485 -7.07 7.42 -18.05
N THR A 486 -6.54 6.24 -17.69
CA THR A 486 -6.46 5.08 -18.60
C THR A 486 -7.89 4.71 -19.00
N ARG A 487 -8.20 4.51 -20.29
CA ARG A 487 -9.56 4.04 -20.65
C ARG A 487 -9.65 2.54 -20.48
N SER A 488 -8.65 1.82 -20.98
CA SER A 488 -8.57 0.37 -20.92
C SER A 488 -7.14 -0.17 -20.88
N TYR A 489 -6.98 -1.41 -20.45
CA TYR A 489 -5.75 -2.18 -20.60
C TYR A 489 -6.08 -3.63 -20.89
N ARG A 490 -5.14 -4.37 -21.46
CA ARG A 490 -5.32 -5.79 -21.81
C ARG A 490 -4.40 -6.66 -20.98
N ILE A 491 -4.95 -7.70 -20.37
CA ILE A 491 -4.18 -8.78 -19.76
C ILE A 491 -4.26 -9.99 -20.68
N SER A 492 -3.13 -10.66 -20.88
CA SER A 492 -3.10 -11.96 -21.55
C SER A 492 -2.23 -12.96 -20.81
N ASN A 493 -2.70 -14.21 -20.76
CA ASN A 493 -1.90 -15.33 -20.27
C ASN A 493 -1.27 -16.07 -21.47
N LYS A 494 0.05 -16.00 -21.60
CA LYS A 494 0.81 -16.67 -22.66
C LYS A 494 1.49 -17.95 -22.21
N VAL A 495 1.52 -18.24 -20.91
CA VAL A 495 2.19 -19.40 -20.32
C VAL A 495 1.22 -20.54 -20.04
N SER A 496 1.73 -21.75 -19.78
CA SER A 496 0.88 -22.94 -19.54
C SER A 496 0.19 -22.94 -18.19
N GLU A 497 0.74 -22.27 -17.20
CA GLU A 497 0.17 -22.16 -15.87
C GLU A 497 -1.09 -21.29 -15.88
N THR A 498 -2.02 -21.57 -14.97
CA THR A 498 -3.19 -20.69 -14.79
C THR A 498 -2.72 -19.40 -14.14
N LEU A 499 -2.98 -18.28 -14.80
CA LEU A 499 -2.74 -16.95 -14.27
C LEU A 499 -3.82 -16.65 -13.23
N ILE A 500 -3.40 -16.18 -12.06
CA ILE A 500 -4.29 -15.63 -11.04
C ILE A 500 -3.75 -14.26 -10.64
N PHE A 501 -4.57 -13.23 -10.78
CA PHE A 501 -4.25 -11.90 -10.29
C PHE A 501 -5.44 -11.26 -9.59
N LEU A 502 -5.15 -10.28 -8.75
CA LEU A 502 -6.13 -9.49 -8.02
C LEU A 502 -6.19 -8.10 -8.63
N ARG A 503 -7.41 -7.58 -8.77
CA ARG A 503 -7.68 -6.20 -9.17
C ARG A 503 -8.47 -5.52 -8.08
N ALA A 504 -7.97 -4.39 -7.57
CA ALA A 504 -8.71 -3.54 -6.64
C ALA A 504 -9.07 -2.21 -7.30
N VAL A 505 -10.30 -1.76 -7.10
CA VAL A 505 -10.87 -0.56 -7.72
C VAL A 505 -11.58 0.27 -6.65
N PRO A 506 -11.32 1.59 -6.53
CA PRO A 506 -12.05 2.44 -5.60
C PRO A 506 -13.50 2.61 -6.04
N VAL A 507 -14.42 2.70 -5.08
CA VAL A 507 -15.81 3.06 -5.35
C VAL A 507 -15.93 4.59 -5.42
N LYS A 508 -16.53 5.10 -6.50
CA LYS A 508 -16.89 6.52 -6.61
C LYS A 508 -17.91 6.87 -5.52
N ASN A 509 -17.60 7.86 -4.69
CA ASN A 509 -18.65 8.47 -3.87
C ASN A 509 -19.61 9.19 -4.81
N THR A 510 -20.82 8.66 -4.97
CA THR A 510 -21.95 9.42 -5.51
C THR A 510 -22.47 10.46 -4.51
N MET A 511 -21.94 10.50 -3.28
CA MET A 511 -22.26 11.53 -2.29
C MET A 511 -21.29 12.70 -2.38
N GLY A 512 -21.67 13.62 -3.27
CA GLY A 512 -21.08 14.93 -3.48
C GLY A 512 -22.15 15.91 -3.97
N ALA A 513 -23.35 15.83 -3.38
CA ALA A 513 -24.37 16.86 -3.42
C ALA A 513 -25.05 16.83 -2.05
N GLN A 514 -24.76 17.84 -1.23
CA GLN A 514 -25.17 18.01 0.18
C GLN A 514 -24.27 17.30 1.19
N ASP A 515 -23.24 18.02 1.64
CA ASP A 515 -23.14 18.43 3.04
C ASP A 515 -22.71 19.91 3.09
#